data_AF-A0A191YN17-F1
#
_entry.id   AF-A0A191YN17-F1
#
_cell.length_a   1.000
_cell.length_b   1.000
_cell.length_c   1.000
_cell.angle_alpha   90.00
_cell.angle_beta   90.00
_cell.angle_gamma   90.00
#
_symmetry.space_group_name_H-M   'P 1'
#
loop_
_entity.id
_entity.type
_entity.pdbx_description
1 polymer ?
#
loop_
_entity_poly.entity_id
_entity_poly.type
_entity_poly.pdbx_seq_one_letter_code
_entity_poly.pdbx_strand_id
1 'polypeptide(L)'
;MKSNNIIKLVFSLPIAFFIIQSQANTDPLSPAKTAIDQEHSACITNARGVYPSILSCIQDETEKHKKNITDQMNSSTEDPLIKRIKLSIDKSSELWETYINEKCAAYNDLGGQRAELLKANCILDEVVRREAFIKNIILEADI
;
A
#
# COMPACT_ATOMS: atom_id res chain seq x y z
N MET A 1 -27.37 71.91 11.85
CA MET A 1 -26.67 71.45 13.07
C MET A 1 -26.92 69.96 13.26
N LYS A 2 -25.82 69.20 13.39
CA LYS A 2 -25.66 67.83 13.91
C LYS A 2 -26.60 66.70 13.42
N SER A 3 -26.00 65.91 12.52
CA SER A 3 -26.09 64.45 12.35
C SER A 3 -26.46 63.68 13.61
N ASN A 4 -27.30 62.63 13.47
CA ASN A 4 -26.80 61.27 13.63
C ASN A 4 -27.74 60.19 13.07
N ASN A 5 -27.15 59.43 12.16
CA ASN A 5 -27.54 58.15 11.57
C ASN A 5 -27.84 57.08 12.63
N ILE A 6 -28.73 56.14 12.27
CA ILE A 6 -28.45 54.69 12.11
C ILE A 6 -29.70 54.09 11.46
N ILE A 7 -29.59 53.73 10.18
CA ILE A 7 -30.62 53.04 9.40
C ILE A 7 -30.50 51.54 9.69
N LYS A 8 -31.54 50.96 10.31
CA LYS A 8 -31.72 49.51 10.41
C LYS A 8 -32.20 48.99 9.05
N LEU A 9 -31.28 48.43 8.27
CA LEU A 9 -31.62 47.69 7.05
C LEU A 9 -31.77 46.21 7.39
N VAL A 10 -33.03 45.79 7.45
CA VAL A 10 -33.46 44.39 7.45
C VAL A 10 -33.18 43.85 6.06
N PHE A 11 -32.09 43.08 5.92
CA PHE A 11 -31.85 42.30 4.71
C PHE A 11 -32.25 40.85 4.96
N SER A 12 -33.30 40.44 4.24
CA SER A 12 -33.69 39.07 4.00
C SER A 12 -32.48 38.27 3.46
N LEU A 13 -31.94 37.38 4.27
CA LEU A 13 -30.98 36.38 3.81
C LEU A 13 -31.75 35.31 3.01
N PRO A 14 -31.44 35.09 1.72
CA PRO A 14 -31.89 33.88 1.05
C PRO A 14 -31.24 32.69 1.73
N ILE A 15 -32.05 31.67 2.02
CA ILE A 15 -31.61 30.35 2.48
C ILE A 15 -30.68 29.79 1.39
N ALA A 16 -29.38 30.02 1.56
CA ALA A 16 -28.36 29.32 0.81
C ALA A 16 -28.39 27.86 1.29
N PHE A 17 -29.05 27.02 0.50
CA PHE A 17 -28.95 25.57 0.57
C PHE A 17 -27.47 25.23 0.33
N PHE A 18 -26.68 25.15 1.41
CA PHE A 18 -25.37 24.52 1.35
C PHE A 18 -25.63 23.05 1.08
N ILE A 19 -25.57 22.69 -0.20
CA ILE A 19 -25.31 21.31 -0.60
C ILE A 19 -23.93 21.03 -0.03
N ILE A 20 -23.90 20.33 1.10
CA ILE A 20 -22.72 19.59 1.55
C ILE A 20 -22.52 18.57 0.44
N GLN A 21 -21.73 18.92 -0.56
CA GLN A 21 -21.03 17.93 -1.34
C GLN A 21 -20.13 17.25 -0.33
N SER A 22 -20.59 16.11 0.20
CA SER A 22 -19.70 15.13 0.77
C SER A 22 -18.74 14.78 -0.36
N GLN A 23 -17.61 15.48 -0.41
CA GLN A 23 -16.43 14.92 -1.01
C GLN A 23 -16.18 13.68 -0.18
N ALA A 24 -16.63 12.54 -0.72
CA ALA A 24 -16.08 11.27 -0.32
C ALA A 24 -14.58 11.49 -0.43
N ASN A 25 -13.91 11.56 0.72
CA ASN A 25 -12.48 11.37 0.79
C ASN A 25 -12.23 10.06 0.06
N THR A 26 -11.88 10.15 -1.22
CA THR A 26 -11.03 9.16 -1.82
C THR A 26 -9.73 9.31 -1.06
N ASP A 27 -9.63 8.63 0.08
CA ASP A 27 -8.34 8.15 0.53
C ASP A 27 -7.65 7.63 -0.73
N PRO A 28 -6.44 8.09 -1.07
CA PRO A 28 -5.65 7.40 -2.05
C PRO A 28 -5.31 6.07 -1.42
N LEU A 29 -6.23 5.10 -1.56
CA LEU A 29 -5.97 3.71 -1.26
C LEU A 29 -4.76 3.36 -2.10
N SER A 30 -3.66 3.19 -1.37
CA SER A 30 -2.34 2.80 -1.82
C SER A 30 -2.40 1.94 -3.09
N PRO A 31 -1.66 2.28 -4.17
CA PRO A 31 -1.56 1.46 -5.37
C PRO A 31 -1.13 0.00 -5.07
N ALA A 32 -0.64 -0.27 -3.87
CA ALA A 32 -0.33 -1.60 -3.36
C ALA A 32 -1.53 -2.55 -3.25
N LYS A 33 -2.77 -2.06 -3.03
CA LYS A 33 -3.94 -2.94 -2.82
C LYS A 33 -4.43 -3.60 -4.12
N THR A 34 -3.95 -3.16 -5.27
CA THR A 34 -4.39 -3.58 -6.60
C THR A 34 -3.50 -4.63 -7.28
N ALA A 35 -2.45 -5.10 -6.61
CA ALA A 35 -1.49 -6.06 -7.18
C ALA A 35 -1.58 -7.47 -6.56
N ILE A 36 -2.70 -7.80 -5.92
CA ILE A 36 -3.00 -9.19 -5.53
C ILE A 36 -3.66 -9.89 -6.71
N ASP A 37 -3.11 -11.03 -7.10
CA ASP A 37 -3.54 -11.69 -8.32
C ASP A 37 -4.78 -12.59 -8.13
N GLN A 38 -5.30 -13.06 -9.26
CA GLN A 38 -6.49 -13.93 -9.31
C GLN A 38 -6.24 -15.30 -8.67
N GLU A 39 -5.00 -15.79 -8.66
CA GLU A 39 -4.59 -17.07 -8.09
C GLU A 39 -4.66 -17.03 -6.55
N HIS A 40 -4.14 -15.97 -5.94
CA HIS A 40 -4.25 -15.72 -4.51
C HIS A 40 -5.71 -15.60 -4.06
N SER A 41 -6.52 -14.83 -4.80
CA SER A 41 -7.96 -14.70 -4.50
C SER A 41 -8.69 -16.06 -4.53
N ALA A 42 -8.36 -16.90 -5.51
CA ALA A 42 -8.89 -18.27 -5.59
C ALA A 42 -8.40 -19.13 -4.40
N CYS A 43 -7.12 -19.03 -4.02
CA CYS A 43 -6.57 -19.74 -2.87
C CYS A 43 -7.31 -19.38 -1.58
N ILE A 44 -7.49 -18.09 -1.29
CA ILE A 44 -8.22 -17.60 -0.11
C ILE A 44 -9.67 -18.09 -0.11
N THR A 45 -10.34 -18.06 -1.26
CA THR A 45 -11.71 -18.57 -1.41
C THR A 45 -11.77 -20.08 -1.11
N ASN A 46 -10.82 -20.84 -1.63
CA ASN A 46 -10.73 -22.29 -1.43
C ASN A 46 -10.32 -22.68 -0.01
N ALA A 47 -9.64 -21.80 0.71
CA ALA A 47 -9.29 -22.00 2.12
C ALA A 47 -10.52 -22.01 3.05
N ARG A 48 -11.67 -21.44 2.64
CA ARG A 48 -12.96 -21.53 3.35
C ARG A 48 -12.88 -21.16 4.84
N GLY A 49 -12.06 -20.17 5.21
CA GLY A 49 -11.90 -19.76 6.61
C GLY A 49 -10.96 -20.64 7.45
N VAL A 50 -10.37 -21.69 6.87
CA VAL A 50 -9.44 -22.58 7.57
C VAL A 50 -8.11 -21.87 7.78
N TYR A 51 -7.80 -21.56 9.04
CA TYR A 51 -6.66 -20.74 9.42
C TYR A 51 -5.32 -21.16 8.78
N PRO A 52 -4.86 -22.43 8.90
CA PRO A 52 -3.59 -22.84 8.30
C PRO A 52 -3.57 -22.70 6.78
N SER A 53 -4.71 -22.93 6.12
CA SER A 53 -4.82 -22.80 4.66
C SER A 53 -4.76 -21.34 4.22
N ILE A 54 -5.42 -20.43 4.95
CA ILE A 54 -5.33 -18.99 4.67
C ILE A 54 -3.89 -18.51 4.85
N LEU A 55 -3.22 -18.93 5.93
CA LEU A 55 -1.84 -18.57 6.19
C LEU A 55 -0.92 -19.05 5.05
N SER A 56 -1.10 -20.29 4.58
CA SER A 56 -0.35 -20.83 3.43
C SER A 56 -0.55 -19.98 2.19
N CYS A 57 -1.80 -19.64 1.83
CA CYS A 57 -2.08 -18.79 0.66
C CYS A 57 -1.36 -17.43 0.70
N ILE A 58 -1.26 -16.82 1.89
CA ILE A 58 -0.55 -15.55 2.08
C ILE A 58 0.96 -15.75 1.94
N GLN A 59 1.51 -16.82 2.52
CA GLN A 59 2.94 -17.14 2.45
C GLN A 59 3.37 -17.46 1.01
N ASP A 60 2.58 -18.27 0.29
CA ASP A 60 2.85 -18.63 -1.10
C ASP A 60 2.86 -17.40 -2.01
N GLU A 61 1.89 -16.49 -1.84
CA GLU A 61 1.84 -15.23 -2.58
C GLU A 61 3.02 -14.31 -2.22
N THR A 62 3.41 -14.28 -0.93
CA THR A 62 4.58 -13.51 -0.48
C THR A 62 5.85 -14.00 -1.19
N GLU A 63 6.07 -15.31 -1.25
CA GLU A 63 7.23 -15.90 -1.92
C GLU A 63 7.18 -15.69 -3.44
N LYS A 64 5.98 -15.71 -4.04
CA LYS A 64 5.78 -15.37 -5.45
C LYS A 64 6.27 -13.95 -5.76
N HIS A 65 5.88 -12.96 -4.97
CA HIS A 65 6.33 -11.57 -5.18
C HIS A 65 7.84 -11.39 -4.91
N LYS A 66 8.40 -12.06 -3.90
CA LYS A 66 9.87 -12.06 -3.69
C LYS A 66 10.62 -12.66 -4.88
N LYS A 67 10.09 -13.74 -5.45
CA LYS A 67 10.64 -14.34 -6.66
C LYS A 67 10.54 -13.38 -7.85
N ASN A 68 9.40 -12.71 -8.02
CA ASN A 68 9.23 -11.71 -9.08
C ASN A 68 10.25 -10.56 -8.96
N ILE A 69 10.51 -10.07 -7.75
CA ILE A 69 11.58 -9.07 -7.50
C ILE A 69 12.92 -9.60 -8.00
N THR A 70 13.27 -10.82 -7.62
CA THR A 70 14.53 -11.46 -8.01
C THR A 70 14.62 -11.62 -9.53
N ASP A 71 13.55 -12.09 -10.17
CA ASP A 71 13.47 -12.29 -11.62
C ASP A 71 13.56 -10.96 -12.37
N GLN A 72 12.91 -9.90 -11.87
CA GLN A 72 13.00 -8.54 -12.43
C GLN A 72 14.44 -8.01 -12.37
N MET A 73 15.08 -8.12 -11.21
CA MET A 73 16.47 -7.68 -11.02
C MET A 73 17.44 -8.43 -11.95
N ASN A 74 17.23 -9.74 -12.14
CA ASN A 74 18.06 -10.57 -13.00
C ASN A 74 17.82 -10.36 -14.50
N SER A 75 16.59 -10.05 -14.91
CA SER A 75 16.21 -9.87 -16.32
C SER A 75 16.36 -8.43 -16.83
N SER A 76 16.54 -7.46 -15.94
CA SER A 76 16.77 -6.06 -16.29
C SER A 76 18.05 -5.86 -17.09
N THR A 77 18.09 -4.83 -17.95
CA THR A 77 19.24 -4.54 -18.80
C THR A 77 20.50 -4.23 -17.98
N GLU A 78 21.67 -4.42 -18.58
CA GLU A 78 22.97 -4.22 -17.92
C GLU A 78 23.55 -2.81 -18.18
N ASP A 79 22.67 -1.83 -18.42
CA ASP A 79 23.01 -0.41 -18.54
C ASP A 79 23.70 0.11 -17.26
N PRO A 80 24.69 1.03 -17.34
CA PRO A 80 25.37 1.56 -16.16
C PRO A 80 24.47 2.18 -15.10
N LEU A 81 23.36 2.83 -15.48
CA LEU A 81 22.38 3.38 -14.54
C LEU A 81 21.63 2.26 -13.83
N ILE A 82 21.09 1.30 -14.58
CA ILE A 82 20.34 0.16 -14.02
C ILE A 82 21.24 -0.68 -13.11
N LYS A 83 22.52 -0.90 -13.46
CA LYS A 83 23.50 -1.54 -12.58
C LYS A 83 23.65 -0.84 -11.23
N ARG A 84 23.72 0.50 -11.22
CA ARG A 84 23.81 1.27 -9.97
C ARG A 84 22.52 1.16 -9.14
N ILE A 85 21.37 1.14 -9.81
CA ILE A 85 20.08 0.94 -9.15
C ILE A 85 20.03 -0.46 -8.52
N LYS A 86 20.39 -1.51 -9.28
CA LYS A 86 20.45 -2.90 -8.80
C LYS A 86 21.31 -3.02 -7.54
N LEU A 87 22.54 -2.49 -7.59
CA LEU A 87 23.45 -2.46 -6.43
C LEU A 87 22.87 -1.71 -5.22
N SER A 88 22.13 -0.62 -5.45
CA SER A 88 21.51 0.15 -4.36
C SER A 88 20.34 -0.61 -3.73
N ILE A 89 19.53 -1.29 -4.56
CA ILE A 89 18.46 -2.18 -4.10
C ILE A 89 19.07 -3.29 -3.26
N ASP A 90 20.06 -4.03 -3.78
CA ASP A 90 20.72 -5.15 -3.09
C ASP A 90 21.30 -4.71 -1.73
N LYS A 91 22.01 -3.58 -1.71
CA LYS A 91 22.57 -3.02 -0.46
C LYS A 91 21.49 -2.69 0.58
N SER A 92 20.28 -2.34 0.13
CA SER A 92 19.17 -2.00 1.02
C SER A 92 18.29 -3.19 1.41
N SER A 93 18.44 -4.36 0.77
CA SER A 93 17.52 -5.50 0.93
C SER A 93 17.50 -6.04 2.36
N GLU A 94 18.66 -6.31 2.97
CA GLU A 94 18.75 -6.83 4.33
C GLU A 94 18.13 -5.88 5.37
N LEU A 95 18.41 -4.58 5.23
CA LEU A 95 17.85 -3.55 6.12
C LEU A 95 16.33 -3.44 5.93
N TRP A 96 15.85 -3.53 4.69
CA TRP A 96 14.43 -3.52 4.39
C TRP A 96 13.72 -4.76 4.97
N GLU A 97 14.31 -5.95 4.86
CA GLU A 97 13.78 -7.18 5.46
C GLU A 97 13.69 -7.07 6.99
N THR A 98 14.70 -6.50 7.61
CA THR A 98 14.69 -6.23 9.06
C THR A 98 13.54 -5.28 9.42
N TYR A 99 13.44 -4.16 8.70
CA TYR A 99 12.38 -3.17 8.90
C TYR A 99 10.97 -3.76 8.77
N ILE A 100 10.68 -4.54 7.74
CA ILE A 100 9.34 -5.13 7.56
C ILE A 100 9.03 -6.15 8.66
N ASN A 101 10.04 -6.94 9.09
CA ASN A 101 9.86 -7.93 10.14
C ASN A 101 9.54 -7.27 11.48
N GLU A 102 10.27 -6.21 11.84
CA GLU A 102 10.02 -5.43 13.06
C GLU A 102 8.67 -4.70 12.99
N LYS A 103 8.39 -4.04 11.86
CA LYS A 103 7.11 -3.33 11.63
C LYS A 103 5.92 -4.27 11.80
N CYS A 104 5.95 -5.43 11.14
CA CYS A 104 4.83 -6.37 11.16
C CYS A 104 4.79 -7.20 12.45
N ALA A 105 5.89 -7.29 13.21
CA ALA A 105 5.91 -7.91 14.54
C ALA A 105 5.06 -7.17 15.57
N ALA A 106 4.70 -5.90 15.34
CA ALA A 106 3.74 -5.16 16.18
C ALA A 106 2.39 -5.88 16.32
N TYR A 107 2.00 -6.72 15.36
CA TYR A 107 0.78 -7.53 15.47
C TYR A 107 0.87 -8.68 16.48
N ASN A 108 2.07 -9.08 16.90
CA ASN A 108 2.24 -10.15 17.90
C ASN A 108 1.53 -9.84 19.22
N ASP A 109 1.41 -8.55 19.57
CA ASP A 109 0.75 -8.08 20.81
C ASP A 109 -0.74 -8.43 20.87
N LEU A 110 -1.37 -8.71 19.71
CA LEU A 110 -2.79 -9.08 19.63
C LEU A 110 -3.05 -10.55 19.99
N GLY A 111 -2.03 -11.41 19.89
CA GLY A 111 -2.12 -12.85 20.15
C GLY A 111 -3.05 -13.66 19.21
N GLY A 112 -2.82 -14.99 19.21
CA GLY A 112 -3.66 -15.97 18.51
C GLY A 112 -3.64 -15.89 16.98
N GLN A 113 -4.54 -16.64 16.35
CA GLN A 113 -4.61 -16.79 14.88
C GLN A 113 -4.80 -15.46 14.15
N ARG A 114 -5.56 -14.53 14.74
CA ARG A 114 -5.78 -13.20 14.16
C ARG A 114 -4.47 -12.41 14.05
N ALA A 115 -3.64 -12.43 15.09
CA ALA A 115 -2.34 -11.77 15.07
C ALA A 115 -1.44 -12.34 13.97
N GLU A 116 -1.38 -13.68 13.86
CA GLU A 116 -0.57 -14.37 12.85
C GLU A 116 -1.02 -14.02 11.42
N LEU A 117 -2.33 -14.00 11.15
CA LEU A 117 -2.87 -13.59 9.85
C LEU A 117 -2.59 -12.12 9.54
N LEU A 118 -2.72 -11.22 10.53
CA LEU A 118 -2.45 -9.79 10.33
C LEU A 118 -0.96 -9.55 10.04
N LYS A 119 -0.07 -10.22 10.77
CA LYS A 119 1.37 -10.18 10.53
C LYS A 119 1.72 -10.69 9.14
N ALA A 120 1.18 -11.84 8.73
CA ALA A 120 1.44 -12.41 7.41
C ALA A 120 0.97 -11.47 6.28
N ASN A 121 -0.23 -10.92 6.38
CA ASN A 121 -0.74 -9.94 5.41
C ASN A 121 0.08 -8.66 5.37
N CYS A 122 0.55 -8.17 6.53
CA CYS A 122 1.43 -7.02 6.59
C CYS A 122 2.73 -7.24 5.81
N ILE A 123 3.34 -8.43 5.93
CA ILE A 123 4.55 -8.78 5.20
C ILE A 123 4.26 -8.85 3.70
N LEU A 124 3.18 -9.52 3.29
CA LEU A 124 2.75 -9.59 1.89
C LEU A 124 2.60 -8.18 1.30
N ASP A 125 1.85 -7.31 1.97
CA ASP A 125 1.63 -5.92 1.53
C ASP A 125 2.93 -5.13 1.32
N GLU A 126 3.93 -5.32 2.19
CA GLU A 126 5.24 -4.67 2.05
C GLU A 126 6.03 -5.24 0.87
N VAL A 127 5.99 -6.56 0.67
CA VAL A 127 6.67 -7.21 -0.46
C VAL A 127 6.06 -6.75 -1.79
N VAL A 128 4.73 -6.68 -1.89
CA VAL A 128 4.02 -6.14 -3.07
C VAL A 128 4.42 -4.69 -3.34
N ARG A 129 4.50 -3.85 -2.29
CA ARG A 129 4.97 -2.47 -2.42
C ARG A 129 6.41 -2.41 -2.93
N ARG A 130 7.28 -3.28 -2.42
CA ARG A 130 8.68 -3.32 -2.80
C ARG A 130 8.86 -3.75 -4.24
N GLU A 131 8.10 -4.75 -4.71
CA GLU A 131 8.08 -5.15 -6.12
C GLU A 131 7.67 -3.99 -7.02
N ALA A 132 6.55 -3.32 -6.71
CA ALA A 132 6.09 -2.19 -7.50
C ALA A 132 7.13 -1.06 -7.55
N PHE A 133 7.78 -0.76 -6.42
CA PHE A 133 8.87 0.21 -6.35
C PHE A 133 10.05 -0.18 -7.26
N ILE A 134 10.53 -1.42 -7.17
CA ILE A 134 11.66 -1.93 -7.95
C ILE A 134 11.33 -1.92 -9.45
N LYS A 135 10.13 -2.39 -9.82
CA LYS A 135 9.65 -2.37 -11.19
C LYS A 135 9.63 -0.96 -11.75
N ASN A 136 9.06 0.01 -11.01
CA ASN A 136 8.95 1.38 -11.47
C ASN A 136 10.32 2.05 -11.66
N ILE A 137 11.24 1.90 -10.70
CA ILE A 137 12.57 2.52 -10.80
C ILE A 137 13.40 1.93 -11.94
N ILE A 138 13.25 0.63 -12.24
CA ILE A 138 13.89 0.01 -13.40
C ILE A 138 13.27 0.53 -14.70
N LEU A 139 11.93 0.57 -14.81
CA LEU A 139 11.24 1.06 -16.00
C LEU A 139 11.56 2.53 -16.30
N GLU A 140 11.63 3.38 -15.27
CA GLU A 140 12.00 4.79 -15.42
C GLU A 140 13.46 4.98 -15.87
N ALA A 141 14.34 4.03 -15.54
CA ALA A 141 15.75 4.08 -15.93
C ALA A 141 16.04 3.50 -17.33
N ASP A 142 15.07 2.81 -17.94
CA ASP A 142 15.17 2.20 -19.28
C ASP A 142 14.66 3.12 -20.41
N ILE A 143 14.17 4.32 -20.07
CA ILE A 143 13.68 5.37 -20.99
C ILE A 143 14.82 6.32 -21.37
#